data_AF-V5SHG5-F1
#
_entry.id   AF-V5SHG5-F1
#
_cell.length_a   1.000
_cell.length_b   1.000
_cell.length_c   1.000
_cell.angle_alpha   90.00
_cell.angle_beta   90.00
_cell.angle_gamma   90.00
#
_symmetry.space_group_name_H-M   'P 1'
#
loop_
_entity.id
_entity.type
_entity.pdbx_description
1 polymer ?
#
loop_
_entity_poly.entity_id
_entity_poly.type
_entity_poly.pdbx_seq_one_letter_code
_entity_poly.pdbx_strand_id
1 'polypeptide(L)'
;MSRYQQLISAGITLTVITGGVVGALSGLSLDGFVANQPVLAIVAGFLAVLAGTVVRHFTIFASIRGAGPGPGRLIIPGVVLVNATIAAIGGGLIGYFVSLSVLNPPPSAWIGCLAGVLASVAMELLMIGYRARSP
;
A
#
# COMPACT_ATOMS: atom_id res chain seq x y z
N MET A 1 -5.38 -21.93 15.47
CA MET A 1 -5.55 -20.94 14.38
C MET A 1 -6.12 -21.64 13.17
N SER A 2 -7.20 -21.11 12.58
CA SER A 2 -7.73 -21.68 11.33
C SER A 2 -6.81 -21.30 10.15
N ARG A 3 -6.71 -22.14 9.10
CA ARG A 3 -5.91 -21.84 7.89
C ARG A 3 -6.24 -20.47 7.27
N TYR A 4 -7.49 -20.03 7.40
CA TYR A 4 -7.95 -18.72 6.95
C TYR A 4 -7.31 -17.55 7.73
N GLN A 5 -7.16 -17.67 9.05
CA GLN A 5 -6.49 -16.64 9.85
C GLN A 5 -5.01 -16.49 9.47
N GLN A 6 -4.32 -17.61 9.20
CA GLN A 6 -2.92 -17.59 8.77
C GLN A 6 -2.76 -16.92 7.40
N LEU A 7 -3.66 -17.20 6.45
CA LEU A 7 -3.64 -16.58 5.12
C LEU A 7 -3.93 -15.07 5.17
N ILE A 8 -4.87 -14.63 6.00
CA ILE A 8 -5.17 -13.20 6.17
C ILE A 8 -3.98 -12.49 6.81
N SER A 9 -3.43 -13.05 7.89
CA SER A 9 -2.25 -12.48 8.56
C SER A 9 -1.05 -12.38 7.61
N ALA A 10 -0.75 -13.45 6.87
CA ALA A 10 0.34 -13.47 5.90
C ALA A 10 0.11 -12.46 4.76
N GLY A 11 -1.13 -12.34 4.28
CA GLY A 11 -1.51 -11.35 3.27
C GLY A 11 -1.22 -9.92 3.73
N ILE A 12 -1.65 -9.55 4.94
CA ILE A 12 -1.41 -8.22 5.51
C ILE A 12 0.09 -7.95 5.70
N THR A 13 0.84 -8.94 6.22
CA THR A 13 2.29 -8.79 6.37
C THR A 13 2.98 -8.57 5.03
N LEU A 14 2.60 -9.32 4.00
CA LEU A 14 3.16 -9.17 2.66
C LEU A 14 2.79 -7.84 2.00
N THR A 15 1.56 -7.34 2.19
CA THR A 15 1.17 -6.04 1.64
C THR A 15 1.93 -4.91 2.31
N VAL A 16 2.17 -4.97 3.63
CA VAL A 16 2.97 -3.96 4.35
C VAL A 16 4.43 -3.99 3.92
N ILE A 17 5.05 -5.17 3.80
CA ILE A 17 6.44 -5.31 3.33
C ILE A 17 6.56 -4.79 1.89
N THR A 18 5.65 -5.20 1.01
CA THR A 18 5.61 -4.73 -0.38
C THR A 18 5.44 -3.22 -0.43
N GLY A 19 4.55 -2.67 0.39
CA GLY A 19 4.30 -1.24 0.49
C GLY A 19 5.53 -0.45 0.88
N GLY A 20 6.30 -0.93 1.86
CA GLY A 20 7.57 -0.30 2.25
C GLY A 20 8.63 -0.38 1.14
N VAL A 21 8.80 -1.54 0.51
CA VAL A 21 9.79 -1.72 -0.58
C VAL A 21 9.43 -0.87 -1.80
N VAL A 22 8.19 -0.93 -2.27
CA VAL A 22 7.72 -0.16 -3.43
C VAL A 22 7.69 1.33 -3.11
N GLY A 23 7.32 1.70 -1.89
CA GLY A 23 7.39 3.07 -1.39
C GLY A 23 8.82 3.61 -1.42
N ALA A 24 9.80 2.86 -0.93
CA ALA A 24 11.20 3.25 -0.96
C ALA A 24 11.74 3.40 -2.40
N LEU A 25 11.44 2.43 -3.26
CA LEU A 25 11.86 2.46 -4.67
C LEU A 25 11.23 3.62 -5.44
N SER A 26 9.94 3.89 -5.21
CA SER A 26 9.25 5.02 -5.83
C SER A 26 9.75 6.36 -5.29
N GLY A 27 10.04 6.47 -3.99
CA GLY A 27 10.65 7.66 -3.41
C GLY A 27 12.04 7.95 -3.98
N LEU A 28 12.84 6.92 -4.25
CA LEU A 28 14.15 7.05 -4.90
C LEU A 28 14.03 7.42 -6.39
N SER A 29 13.12 6.78 -7.12
CA SER A 29 13.01 6.99 -8.56
C SER A 29 12.37 8.35 -8.91
N LEU A 30 11.49 8.86 -8.05
CA LEU A 30 10.79 10.14 -8.24
C LEU A 30 11.56 11.35 -7.72
N ASP A 31 12.65 11.14 -6.98
CA ASP A 31 13.43 12.22 -6.36
C ASP A 31 13.91 13.27 -7.38
N GLY A 32 14.34 12.82 -8.56
CA GLY A 32 14.78 13.71 -9.64
C GLY A 32 13.65 14.37 -10.44
N PHE A 33 12.40 13.91 -10.31
CA PHE A 33 11.26 14.38 -11.10
C PHE A 33 10.30 15.27 -10.32
N VAL A 34 10.20 15.07 -9.00
CA VAL A 34 9.22 15.75 -8.14
C VAL A 34 9.94 16.61 -7.11
N ALA A 35 10.02 17.92 -7.38
CA ALA A 35 10.65 18.88 -6.47
C ALA A 35 9.91 19.05 -5.13
N ASN A 36 8.63 18.67 -5.08
CA ASN A 36 7.78 18.83 -3.90
C ASN A 36 7.71 17.52 -3.08
N GLN A 37 8.49 17.44 -1.99
CA GLN A 37 8.61 16.23 -1.15
C GLN A 37 7.27 15.69 -0.59
N PRO A 38 6.33 16.53 -0.10
CA PRO A 38 4.99 16.07 0.26
C PRO A 38 4.25 15.35 -0.88
N VAL A 39 4.35 15.87 -2.11
CA VAL A 39 3.71 15.26 -3.28
C VAL A 39 4.38 13.94 -3.63
N LEU A 40 5.71 13.88 -3.54
CA LEU A 40 6.48 12.64 -3.70
C LEU A 40 6.01 11.56 -2.72
N ALA A 41 5.76 11.91 -1.46
CA ALA A 41 5.26 10.98 -0.45
C ALA A 41 3.85 10.44 -0.79
N ILE A 42 2.94 11.29 -1.27
CA ILE A 42 1.60 10.87 -1.68
C ILE A 42 1.66 9.93 -2.88
N VAL A 43 2.46 10.26 -3.90
CA VAL A 43 2.61 9.42 -5.11
C VAL A 43 3.28 8.08 -4.78
N ALA A 44 4.34 8.10 -3.97
CA ALA A 44 5.00 6.89 -3.49
C ALA A 44 4.05 6.01 -2.68
N GLY A 45 3.26 6.60 -1.79
CA GLY A 45 2.21 5.91 -1.03
C GLY A 45 1.14 5.30 -1.94
N PHE A 46 0.73 6.00 -2.99
CA PHE A 46 -0.24 5.49 -3.96
C PHE A 46 0.29 4.30 -4.75
N LEU A 47 1.53 4.37 -5.24
CA LEU A 47 2.19 3.27 -5.95
C LEU A 47 2.37 2.04 -5.05
N ALA A 48 2.75 2.26 -3.78
CA ALA A 48 2.84 1.21 -2.78
C ALA A 48 1.51 0.50 -2.56
N VAL A 49 0.40 1.25 -2.44
CA VAL A 49 -0.93 0.67 -2.27
C VAL A 49 -1.36 -0.11 -3.52
N LEU A 50 -1.11 0.40 -4.72
CA LEU A 50 -1.40 -0.33 -5.96
C LEU A 50 -0.64 -1.67 -6.01
N ALA A 51 0.67 -1.66 -5.75
CA ALA A 51 1.45 -2.89 -5.68
C ALA A 51 0.94 -3.84 -4.59
N GLY A 52 0.60 -3.32 -3.41
CA GLY A 52 -0.01 -4.09 -2.32
C GLY A 52 -1.31 -4.76 -2.74
N THR A 53 -2.20 -4.06 -3.45
CA THR A 53 -3.46 -4.66 -3.96
C THR A 53 -3.21 -5.78 -4.97
N VAL A 54 -2.20 -5.65 -5.82
CA VAL A 54 -1.79 -6.70 -6.76
C VAL A 54 -1.25 -7.91 -5.99
N VAL A 55 -0.33 -7.72 -5.04
CA VAL A 55 0.21 -8.80 -4.21
C VAL A 55 -0.89 -9.52 -3.44
N ARG A 56 -1.81 -8.77 -2.85
CA ARG A 56 -2.98 -9.32 -2.15
C ARG A 56 -3.86 -10.14 -3.08
N HIS A 57 -4.05 -9.68 -4.31
CA HIS A 57 -4.83 -10.42 -5.30
C HIS A 57 -4.19 -11.78 -5.58
N PHE A 58 -2.88 -11.82 -5.83
CA PHE A 58 -2.17 -13.08 -6.09
C PHE A 58 -2.09 -13.99 -4.87
N THR A 59 -1.80 -13.47 -3.69
CA THR A 59 -1.67 -14.31 -2.48
C THR A 59 -3.01 -14.86 -2.00
N ILE A 60 -4.04 -14.01 -1.87
CA ILE A 60 -5.33 -14.45 -1.30
C ILE A 60 -6.17 -15.17 -2.34
N PHE A 61 -6.30 -14.65 -3.56
CA PHE A 61 -7.20 -15.27 -4.55
C PHE A 61 -6.58 -16.48 -5.22
N ALA A 62 -5.28 -16.46 -5.56
CA ALA A 62 -4.66 -17.62 -6.19
C ALA A 62 -4.47 -18.79 -5.20
N SER A 63 -4.19 -18.52 -3.92
CA SER A 63 -4.00 -19.61 -2.94
C SER A 63 -5.32 -20.23 -2.43
N ILE A 64 -6.41 -19.46 -2.34
CA ILE A 64 -7.67 -19.95 -1.76
C ILE A 64 -8.57 -20.62 -2.81
N ARG A 65 -8.56 -20.15 -4.06
CA ARG A 65 -9.47 -20.66 -5.09
C ARG A 65 -8.89 -21.76 -5.97
N GLY A 66 -7.58 -22.03 -5.95
CA GLY A 66 -6.93 -23.00 -6.85
C GLY A 66 -6.96 -22.63 -8.34
N ALA A 67 -7.86 -21.73 -8.73
CA ALA A 67 -7.86 -20.99 -9.96
C ALA A 67 -7.24 -19.62 -9.66
N GLY A 68 -5.98 -19.44 -10.08
CA GLY A 68 -5.43 -18.10 -10.23
C GLY A 68 -6.33 -17.24 -11.14
N PRO A 69 -6.11 -15.91 -11.18
CA PRO A 69 -6.89 -15.03 -12.03
C PRO A 69 -6.90 -15.58 -13.46
N GLY A 70 -8.07 -15.93 -13.99
CA GLY A 70 -8.17 -16.29 -15.40
C GLY A 70 -7.56 -15.17 -16.24
N PRO A 71 -6.85 -15.48 -17.34
CA PRO A 71 -6.12 -14.49 -18.12
C PRO A 71 -7.03 -13.28 -18.43
N GLY A 72 -6.65 -12.11 -17.94
CA GLY A 72 -7.32 -10.83 -18.24
C GLY A 72 -8.35 -10.29 -17.24
N ARG A 73 -8.54 -10.87 -16.04
CA ARG A 73 -9.48 -10.32 -15.03
C ARG A 73 -8.81 -9.80 -13.75
N LEU A 74 -7.84 -8.90 -13.88
CA LEU A 74 -7.43 -8.03 -12.75
C LEU A 74 -8.33 -6.79 -12.70
N ILE A 75 -9.64 -6.98 -12.45
CA ILE A 75 -10.55 -5.85 -12.29
C ILE A 75 -10.44 -5.38 -10.85
N ILE A 76 -9.72 -4.26 -10.64
CA ILE A 76 -9.69 -3.56 -9.36
C ILE A 76 -11.05 -2.86 -9.19
N PRO A 77 -11.89 -3.25 -8.21
CA PRO A 77 -13.18 -2.59 -8.00
C PRO A 77 -12.98 -1.10 -7.71
N GLY A 78 -13.85 -0.22 -8.23
CA GLY A 78 -13.72 1.23 -8.04
C GLY A 78 -13.64 1.67 -6.57
N VAL A 79 -14.29 0.92 -5.67
CA VAL A 79 -14.20 1.13 -4.21
C VAL A 79 -12.77 0.96 -3.69
N VAL A 80 -12.01 0.01 -4.23
CA VAL A 80 -10.58 -0.19 -3.91
C VAL A 80 -9.77 1.02 -4.34
N LEU A 81 -10.07 1.59 -5.50
CA LEU A 81 -9.37 2.77 -6.00
C LEU A 81 -9.62 4.00 -5.12
N VAL A 82 -10.87 4.23 -4.70
CA VAL A 82 -11.21 5.34 -3.78
C VAL A 82 -10.50 5.17 -2.45
N ASN A 83 -10.55 3.98 -1.86
CA ASN A 83 -9.86 3.69 -0.60
C ASN A 83 -8.35 3.84 -0.74
N ALA A 84 -7.78 3.44 -1.88
CA ALA A 84 -6.36 3.61 -2.17
C ALA A 84 -5.96 5.08 -2.23
N THR A 85 -6.77 5.93 -2.87
CA THR A 85 -6.53 7.38 -2.91
C THR A 85 -6.57 7.99 -1.50
N ILE A 86 -7.57 7.66 -0.70
CA ILE A 86 -7.69 8.16 0.68
C ILE A 86 -6.49 7.69 1.53
N ALA A 87 -6.15 6.41 1.44
CA ALA A 87 -5.02 5.83 2.15
C ALA A 87 -3.68 6.43 1.74
N ALA A 88 -3.49 6.70 0.44
CA ALA A 88 -2.27 7.31 -0.09
C ALA A 88 -2.10 8.76 0.36
N ILE A 89 -3.18 9.56 0.36
CA ILE A 89 -3.14 10.95 0.83
C ILE A 89 -2.84 10.96 2.34
N GLY A 90 -3.62 10.22 3.13
CA GLY A 90 -3.44 10.17 4.58
C GLY A 90 -2.10 9.57 4.99
N GLY A 91 -1.81 8.35 4.54
CA GLY A 91 -0.59 7.63 4.86
C GLY A 91 0.67 8.26 4.30
N GLY A 92 0.59 8.85 3.10
CA GLY A 92 1.71 9.57 2.48
C GLY A 92 2.07 10.84 3.23
N LEU A 93 1.09 11.67 3.59
CA LEU A 93 1.33 12.89 4.36
C LEU A 93 1.85 12.58 5.77
N ILE A 94 1.25 11.61 6.46
CA ILE A 94 1.73 11.20 7.79
C ILE A 94 3.15 10.65 7.69
N GLY A 95 3.44 9.81 6.69
CA GLY A 95 4.78 9.28 6.46
C GLY A 95 5.83 10.37 6.22
N TYR A 96 5.46 11.42 5.48
CA TYR A 96 6.31 12.59 5.30
C TYR A 96 6.56 13.34 6.62
N PHE A 97 5.52 13.67 7.40
CA PHE A 97 5.71 14.39 8.67
C PHE A 97 6.50 13.57 9.70
N VAL A 98 6.28 12.25 9.76
CA VAL A 98 7.07 11.33 10.58
C VAL A 98 8.53 11.34 10.11
N SER A 99 8.78 11.31 8.79
CA SER A 99 10.14 11.34 8.25
C SER A 99 10.91 12.60 8.64
N LEU A 100 10.25 13.77 8.59
CA LEU A 100 10.83 15.06 9.00
C LEU A 100 11.12 15.14 10.49
N SER A 101 10.30 14.47 11.31
CA SER A 101 10.44 14.48 12.76
C SER A 101 11.64 13.65 13.24
N VAL A 102 12.11 12.71 12.42
CA VAL A 102 13.22 11.80 12.75
C VAL A 102 14.53 12.25 12.09
N LEU A 103 14.50 12.67 10.83
CA LEU A 103 15.67 13.07 10.05
C LEU A 103 15.44 14.41 9.36
N ASN A 104 16.41 15.32 9.44
CA ASN A 104 16.34 16.61 8.78
C ASN A 104 17.70 17.01 8.14
N PRO A 105 17.85 16.96 6.79
CA PRO A 105 16.85 16.59 5.79
C PRO A 105 16.67 15.05 5.67
N PRO A 106 15.42 14.55 5.49
CA PRO A 106 15.18 13.12 5.33
C PRO A 106 15.56 12.65 3.91
N PRO A 107 16.19 11.47 3.76
CA PRO A 107 16.41 10.85 2.45
C PRO A 107 15.09 10.50 1.75
N SER A 108 15.00 10.68 0.42
CA SER A 108 13.75 10.46 -0.33
C SER A 108 13.28 9.00 -0.32
N ALA A 109 14.22 8.04 -0.23
CA ALA A 109 13.91 6.63 0.04
C ALA A 109 13.15 6.43 1.35
N TRP A 110 13.54 7.18 2.39
CA TRP A 110 12.97 7.08 3.72
C TRP A 110 11.55 7.64 3.77
N ILE A 111 11.35 8.80 3.13
CA ILE A 111 10.02 9.41 2.94
C ILE A 111 9.09 8.41 2.23
N GLY A 112 9.54 7.86 1.11
CA GLY A 112 8.75 6.92 0.31
C GLY A 112 8.45 5.62 1.07
N CYS A 113 9.41 5.08 1.82
CA CYS A 113 9.23 3.87 2.64
C CYS A 113 8.14 4.07 3.71
N LEU A 114 8.25 5.13 4.50
CA LEU A 114 7.29 5.44 5.57
C LEU A 114 5.89 5.73 5.00
N ALA A 115 5.84 6.51 3.92
CA ALA A 115 4.61 6.78 3.18
C ALA A 115 3.95 5.48 2.69
N GLY A 116 4.72 4.58 2.09
CA GLY A 116 4.24 3.30 1.57
C GLY A 116 3.73 2.36 2.66
N VAL A 117 4.44 2.25 3.78
CA VAL A 117 4.01 1.44 4.94
C VAL A 117 2.71 1.97 5.52
N LEU A 118 2.64 3.27 5.82
CA LEU A 118 1.46 3.88 6.43
C LEU A 118 0.25 3.86 5.51
N ALA A 119 0.45 4.12 4.21
CA ALA A 119 -0.61 4.02 3.21
C ALA A 119 -1.12 2.58 3.08
N SER A 120 -0.24 1.58 3.12
CA SER A 120 -0.63 0.16 3.08
C SER A 120 -1.42 -0.25 4.31
N VAL A 121 -1.00 0.18 5.50
CA VAL A 121 -1.75 -0.06 6.75
C VAL A 121 -3.12 0.62 6.72
N ALA A 122 -3.18 1.89 6.31
CA ALA A 122 -4.43 2.62 6.18
C ALA A 122 -5.39 1.95 5.19
N MET A 123 -4.87 1.47 4.06
CA MET A 123 -5.63 0.73 3.07
C MET A 123 -6.20 -0.58 3.62
N GLU A 124 -5.40 -1.36 4.36
CA GLU A 124 -5.85 -2.58 5.00
C GLU A 124 -6.99 -2.30 6.01
N LEU A 125 -6.86 -1.25 6.81
CA LEU A 125 -7.92 -0.83 7.75
C LEU A 125 -9.21 -0.42 7.03
N LEU A 126 -9.11 0.35 5.93
CA LEU A 126 -10.27 0.74 5.12
C LEU A 126 -10.95 -0.49 4.48
N MET A 127 -10.16 -1.48 4.04
CA MET A 127 -10.69 -2.73 3.49
C MET A 127 -11.42 -3.58 4.52
N ILE A 128 -10.86 -3.69 5.72
CA ILE A 128 -11.51 -4.40 6.84
C ILE A 128 -12.81 -3.69 7.22
N GLY A 129 -12.78 -2.36 7.34
CA GLY A 129 -13.96 -1.56 7.67
C GLY A 129 -15.06 -1.64 6.61
N TYR A 130 -14.69 -1.63 5.33
CA TYR A 130 -15.64 -1.81 4.23
C TYR A 130 -16.33 -3.18 4.32
N ARG A 131 -15.55 -4.26 4.46
CA ARG A 131 -16.08 -5.62 4.51
C ARG A 131 -16.91 -5.88 5.77
N ALA A 132 -16.62 -5.21 6.88
CA ALA A 132 -17.46 -5.29 8.09
C ALA A 132 -18.87 -4.70 7.89
N ARG A 133 -19.05 -3.81 6.90
CA ARG A 133 -20.30 -3.08 6.66
C ARG A 133 -21.15 -3.64 5.52
N SER A 134 -20.55 -4.38 4.59
CA SER A 134 -21.24 -5.06 3.48
C SER A 134 -21.28 -6.59 3.74
N PRO A 135 -22.44 -7.16 4.15
CA PRO A 135 -22.59 -8.60 4.40
C PRO A 135 -22.44 -9.45 3.13
#